data_AF-A0A1V5CI62-F1
#
_entry.id   AF-A0A1V5CI62-F1
#
_cell.length_a   1.000
_cell.length_b   1.000
_cell.length_c   1.000
_cell.angle_alpha   90.00
_cell.angle_beta   90.00
_cell.angle_gamma   90.00
#
_symmetry.space_group_name_H-M   'P 1'
#
loop_
_entity.id
_entity.type
_entity.pdbx_description
1 polymer ?
#
loop_
_entity_poly.entity_id
_entity_poly.type
_entity_poly.pdbx_seq_one_letter_code
_entity_poly.pdbx_strand_id
1 'polypeptide(L)'
;MRGTGAGKGPFMEEQPGSLRELLKLRLDLAEVIRSVMELFREAKDSREQEARRLLSRLAEDRLNAEIVDDCIERAMALLAPESIESCAREARAGLGGDVLLRIGREWEIKMQQIETECQRIVDGLRSRLRSELPVLLGRPIAEHYADVRDSLSAQIDSFLAGPKKSVSAQGLQEIAIRASNLVNERRRRWISARQGEFVEALWALAAEALDQLERLYGEALDFAAAQVGIASTAKWTISKDEVIFSWRSPSPFEWDPRFAWELDILPTDWVRRKVRRDYCRTLETAATAYRQRIDHALVASGGAWASRLGSIVQDRLKELDASVRNVFFSEATSIHSGDVDKALNKLEVMRQELTGKAHDRAAILSSIPVRHRAMHRCLICERIEAELFDFFGKRQYESSTNEAGQREPLSLGGFCPLHTWQYARITSVQGISLTYAPLVTNIARDLYNIASSASSTKFMRDAINRLLPSTENCPACRKTVEVEESSVEEFRKMSISPDNEEADIGLCIPHLAAVLNREADLEASRRLVLEQASVLNRIAEDMQTYSLKHDALRRELTTDEELLAYLFALSLLVGHRSLSTA
;
A
#
# COMPACT_ATOMS: atom_id res chain seq x y z
N MET A 1 -30.74 -53.83 46.98
CA MET A 1 -30.03 -54.84 46.15
C MET A 1 -29.95 -54.32 44.72
N ARG A 2 -28.72 -54.23 44.19
CA ARG A 2 -28.28 -54.18 42.78
C ARG A 2 -28.98 -53.23 41.79
N GLY A 3 -28.19 -52.30 41.24
CA GLY A 3 -28.54 -51.52 40.05
C GLY A 3 -27.50 -50.46 39.68
N THR A 4 -26.21 -50.80 39.69
CA THR A 4 -25.11 -49.97 39.16
C THR A 4 -25.09 -50.06 37.63
N GLY A 5 -25.19 -48.92 36.94
CA GLY A 5 -25.12 -48.86 35.49
C GLY A 5 -25.01 -47.43 34.93
N ALA A 6 -24.14 -46.60 35.52
CA ALA A 6 -23.76 -45.33 34.91
C ALA A 6 -22.72 -45.61 33.81
N GLY A 7 -23.20 -45.69 32.57
CA GLY A 7 -22.34 -45.78 31.39
C GLY A 7 -21.53 -44.49 31.24
N LYS A 8 -20.24 -44.56 31.57
CA LYS A 8 -19.25 -43.62 31.04
C LYS A 8 -19.20 -43.85 29.52
N GLY A 9 -19.79 -42.95 28.75
CA GLY A 9 -19.50 -42.86 27.32
C GLY A 9 -18.00 -42.58 27.13
N PRO A 10 -17.37 -43.12 26.08
CA PRO A 10 -15.98 -42.82 25.81
C PRO A 10 -15.88 -41.32 25.48
N PHE A 11 -15.16 -40.58 26.32
CA PHE A 11 -14.56 -39.32 25.89
C PHE A 11 -13.67 -39.70 24.70
N MET A 12 -14.16 -39.44 23.49
CA MET A 12 -13.29 -39.41 22.32
C MET A 12 -12.35 -38.23 22.54
N GLU A 13 -11.09 -38.52 22.86
CA GLU A 13 -10.00 -37.58 22.66
C GLU A 13 -10.03 -37.18 21.19
N GLU A 14 -10.67 -36.03 20.89
CA GLU A 14 -10.52 -35.35 19.63
C GLU A 14 -9.03 -35.14 19.40
N GLN A 15 -8.46 -35.78 18.38
CA GLN A 15 -7.03 -35.63 18.09
C GLN A 15 -6.81 -34.30 17.34
N PRO A 16 -6.22 -33.27 17.97
CA PRO A 16 -5.87 -32.00 17.33
C PRO A 16 -4.83 -32.13 16.19
N GLY A 17 -4.34 -33.35 15.90
CA GLY A 17 -3.38 -33.63 14.85
C GLY A 17 -3.95 -33.51 13.43
N SER A 18 -5.22 -33.84 13.19
CA SER A 18 -5.77 -33.94 11.82
C SER A 18 -5.89 -32.59 11.12
N LEU A 19 -6.37 -31.56 11.82
CA LEU A 19 -6.52 -30.20 11.30
C LEU A 19 -5.17 -29.53 11.06
N ARG A 20 -4.22 -29.72 12.00
CA ARG A 20 -2.86 -29.20 11.88
C ARG A 20 -2.10 -29.82 10.72
N GLU A 21 -2.29 -31.12 10.47
CA GLU A 21 -1.72 -31.82 9.32
C GLU A 21 -2.31 -31.31 8.00
N LEU A 22 -3.62 -31.10 7.92
CA LEU A 22 -4.25 -30.57 6.70
C LEU A 22 -3.83 -29.13 6.41
N LEU A 23 -3.72 -28.29 7.45
CA LEU A 23 -3.18 -26.92 7.33
C LEU A 23 -1.75 -26.93 6.82
N LYS A 24 -0.90 -27.81 7.38
CA LYS A 24 0.49 -27.97 6.92
C LYS A 24 0.53 -28.36 5.44
N LEU A 25 -0.25 -29.36 5.02
CA LEU A 25 -0.25 -29.85 3.64
C LEU A 25 -0.74 -28.78 2.66
N ARG A 26 -1.73 -27.96 3.06
CA ARG A 26 -2.18 -26.80 2.28
C ARG A 26 -1.09 -25.73 2.12
N LEU A 27 -0.35 -25.42 3.18
CA LEU A 27 0.75 -24.46 3.13
C LEU A 27 1.89 -24.96 2.24
N ASP A 28 2.25 -26.23 2.37
CA ASP A 28 3.29 -26.85 1.56
C ASP A 28 2.88 -26.90 0.08
N LEU A 29 1.60 -27.18 -0.23
CA LEU A 29 1.07 -27.12 -1.59
C LEU A 29 1.08 -25.70 -2.15
N ALA A 30 0.68 -24.70 -1.36
CA ALA A 30 0.73 -23.29 -1.78
C ALA A 30 2.17 -22.85 -2.08
N GLU A 31 3.15 -23.29 -1.30
CA GLU A 31 4.57 -23.05 -1.57
C GLU A 31 5.00 -23.68 -2.91
N VAL A 32 4.63 -24.94 -3.18
CA VAL A 32 4.95 -25.59 -4.45
C VAL A 32 4.31 -24.85 -5.63
N ILE A 33 3.03 -24.50 -5.53
CA ILE A 33 2.34 -23.74 -6.58
C ILE A 33 3.02 -22.38 -6.80
N ARG A 34 3.52 -21.72 -5.74
CA ARG A 34 4.29 -20.47 -5.88
C ARG A 34 5.61 -20.69 -6.60
N SER A 35 6.38 -21.73 -6.25
CA SER A 35 7.62 -22.05 -6.96
C SER A 35 7.36 -22.37 -8.43
N VAL A 36 6.31 -23.13 -8.73
CA VAL A 36 5.88 -23.42 -10.12
C VAL A 36 5.42 -22.16 -10.84
N MET A 37 4.69 -21.29 -10.16
CA MET A 37 4.27 -20.00 -10.70
C MET A 37 5.47 -19.08 -10.94
N GLU A 38 6.49 -19.09 -10.09
CA GLU A 38 7.76 -18.37 -10.30
C GLU A 38 8.52 -18.93 -11.50
N LEU A 39 8.61 -20.25 -11.65
CA LEU A 39 9.18 -20.88 -12.84
C LEU A 39 8.42 -20.48 -14.11
N PHE A 40 7.08 -20.51 -14.09
CA PHE A 40 6.27 -20.04 -15.21
C PHE A 40 6.39 -18.54 -15.43
N ARG A 41 6.56 -17.74 -14.39
CA ARG A 41 6.74 -16.28 -14.51
C ARG A 41 8.11 -15.94 -15.11
N GLU A 42 9.16 -16.62 -14.66
CA GLU A 42 10.52 -16.50 -15.21
C GLU A 42 10.54 -16.95 -16.67
N ALA A 43 9.86 -18.06 -16.99
CA ALA A 43 9.67 -18.58 -18.34
C ALA A 43 8.62 -17.81 -19.16
N LYS A 44 7.89 -16.87 -18.54
CA LYS A 44 6.79 -16.08 -19.14
C LYS A 44 5.70 -16.95 -19.79
N ASP A 45 5.43 -18.08 -19.17
CA ASP A 45 4.47 -19.06 -19.61
C ASP A 45 3.04 -18.66 -19.17
N SER A 46 2.09 -18.74 -20.11
CA SER A 46 0.67 -18.51 -19.87
C SER A 46 0.08 -19.38 -18.73
N ARG A 47 0.70 -20.53 -18.45
CA ARG A 47 0.37 -21.41 -17.32
C ARG A 47 0.56 -20.74 -15.96
N GLU A 48 1.30 -19.62 -15.85
CA GLU A 48 1.33 -18.80 -14.64
C GLU A 48 -0.08 -18.41 -14.19
N GLN A 49 -0.96 -18.04 -15.13
CA GLN A 49 -2.34 -17.65 -14.80
C GLN A 49 -3.15 -18.82 -14.24
N GLU A 50 -2.95 -20.03 -14.77
CA GLU A 50 -3.62 -21.23 -14.28
C GLU A 50 -3.06 -21.65 -12.92
N ALA A 51 -1.75 -21.58 -12.70
CA ALA A 51 -1.14 -21.76 -11.37
C ALA A 51 -1.69 -20.74 -10.35
N ARG A 52 -1.90 -19.48 -10.79
CA ARG A 52 -2.53 -18.44 -9.97
C ARG A 52 -3.99 -18.75 -9.66
N ARG A 53 -4.76 -19.34 -10.60
CA ARG A 53 -6.14 -19.82 -10.36
C ARG A 53 -6.19 -21.01 -9.41
N LEU A 54 -5.18 -21.89 -9.43
CA LEU A 54 -5.06 -22.97 -8.44
C LEU A 54 -4.78 -22.43 -7.05
N LEU A 55 -3.84 -21.47 -6.93
CA LEU A 55 -3.58 -20.79 -5.66
C LEU A 55 -4.83 -20.03 -5.16
N SER A 56 -5.53 -19.37 -6.10
CA SER A 56 -6.97 -19.09 -6.17
C SER A 56 -7.83 -19.96 -5.28
N ARG A 57 -8.18 -21.08 -5.88
CA ARG A 57 -9.10 -22.05 -5.34
C ARG A 57 -8.62 -22.63 -4.01
N LEU A 58 -7.31 -22.83 -3.86
CA LEU A 58 -6.71 -23.28 -2.62
C LEU A 58 -6.86 -22.25 -1.49
N ALA A 59 -6.97 -20.95 -1.78
CA ALA A 59 -7.16 -19.89 -0.79
C ALA A 59 -8.62 -19.75 -0.32
N GLU A 60 -9.58 -19.95 -1.22
CA GLU A 60 -11.01 -19.75 -0.94
C GLU A 60 -11.62 -20.81 -0.03
N ASP A 61 -11.18 -22.06 -0.15
CA ASP A 61 -11.86 -23.14 0.56
C ASP A 61 -11.28 -23.38 1.96
N ARG A 62 -12.17 -23.41 2.97
CA ARG A 62 -11.79 -23.63 4.35
C ARG A 62 -11.74 -25.13 4.61
N LEU A 63 -10.52 -25.68 4.53
CA LEU A 63 -10.16 -27.00 5.07
C LEU A 63 -10.86 -28.20 4.39
N ASN A 64 -11.22 -28.08 3.11
CA ASN A 64 -11.73 -29.22 2.34
C ASN A 64 -10.58 -30.04 1.72
N ALA A 65 -10.41 -31.28 2.17
CA ALA A 65 -9.39 -32.20 1.67
C ALA A 65 -9.56 -32.55 0.18
N GLU A 66 -10.79 -32.60 -0.34
CA GLU A 66 -11.07 -32.89 -1.76
C GLU A 66 -10.53 -31.78 -2.68
N ILE A 67 -10.50 -30.54 -2.20
CA ILE A 67 -9.99 -29.39 -2.97
C ILE A 67 -8.47 -29.36 -2.97
N VAL A 68 -7.84 -29.77 -1.86
CA VAL A 68 -6.39 -29.92 -1.81
C VAL A 68 -5.94 -31.01 -2.80
N ASP A 69 -6.68 -32.12 -2.87
CA ASP A 69 -6.42 -33.23 -3.82
C ASP A 69 -6.56 -32.78 -5.29
N ASP A 70 -7.67 -32.12 -5.66
CA ASP A 70 -7.85 -31.59 -7.01
C ASP A 70 -6.83 -30.50 -7.38
N CYS A 71 -6.38 -29.68 -6.42
CA CYS A 71 -5.31 -28.71 -6.66
C CYS A 71 -3.96 -29.38 -6.90
N ILE A 72 -3.65 -30.50 -6.24
CA ILE A 72 -2.45 -31.30 -6.49
C ILE A 72 -2.48 -31.88 -7.91
N GLU A 73 -3.57 -32.54 -8.29
CA GLU A 73 -3.71 -33.16 -9.62
C GLU A 73 -3.61 -32.11 -10.75
N ARG A 74 -4.21 -30.92 -10.57
CA ARG A 74 -4.10 -29.83 -11.55
C ARG A 74 -2.72 -29.19 -11.59
N ALA A 75 -2.03 -29.06 -10.45
CA ALA A 75 -0.66 -28.56 -10.41
C ALA A 75 0.30 -29.53 -11.11
N MET A 76 0.10 -30.84 -10.95
CA MET A 76 0.82 -31.86 -11.69
C MET A 76 0.54 -31.77 -13.20
N ALA A 77 -0.73 -31.59 -13.59
CA ALA A 77 -1.10 -31.40 -15.00
C ALA A 77 -0.48 -30.13 -15.63
N LEU A 78 -0.29 -29.05 -14.87
CA LEU A 78 0.40 -27.85 -15.35
C LEU A 78 1.88 -28.09 -15.65
N LEU A 79 2.52 -28.96 -14.88
CA LEU A 79 3.93 -29.33 -15.05
C LEU A 79 4.13 -30.42 -16.10
N ALA A 80 3.08 -31.19 -16.43
CA ALA A 80 3.09 -32.25 -17.43
C ALA A 80 2.71 -31.74 -18.85
N PRO A 81 3.66 -31.16 -19.60
CA PRO A 81 3.68 -31.45 -21.03
C PRO A 81 5.09 -31.60 -21.59
N GLU A 82 5.30 -32.68 -22.33
CA GLU A 82 6.56 -33.07 -22.97
C GLU A 82 6.99 -32.19 -24.19
N SER A 83 6.38 -31.04 -24.52
CA SER A 83 6.31 -30.59 -25.94
C SER A 83 7.05 -29.32 -26.43
N ILE A 84 7.45 -28.31 -25.65
CA ILE A 84 8.05 -27.09 -26.29
C ILE A 84 9.56 -27.23 -26.52
N GLU A 85 10.35 -27.56 -25.50
CA GLU A 85 11.79 -27.80 -25.66
C GLU A 85 12.09 -29.10 -26.43
N SER A 86 11.16 -30.05 -26.44
CA SER A 86 11.29 -31.32 -27.18
C SER A 86 11.02 -31.12 -28.68
N CYS A 87 9.91 -30.44 -29.06
CA CYS A 87 9.66 -30.08 -30.46
C CYS A 87 10.72 -29.12 -31.01
N ALA A 88 11.22 -28.17 -30.20
CA ALA A 88 12.33 -27.29 -30.58
C ALA A 88 13.66 -28.06 -30.79
N ARG A 89 13.91 -29.13 -30.02
CA ARG A 89 15.09 -30.00 -30.19
C ARG A 89 14.97 -30.86 -31.45
N GLU A 90 13.80 -31.47 -31.71
CA GLU A 90 13.56 -32.25 -32.91
C GLU A 90 13.63 -31.40 -34.18
N ALA A 91 13.08 -30.18 -34.15
CA ALA A 91 13.21 -29.22 -35.26
C ALA A 91 14.67 -28.80 -35.50
N ARG A 92 15.47 -28.60 -34.44
CA ARG A 92 16.90 -28.26 -34.56
C ARG A 92 17.74 -29.40 -35.13
N ALA A 93 17.45 -30.65 -34.81
CA ALA A 93 18.23 -31.81 -35.23
C ALA A 93 18.25 -32.00 -36.77
N GLY A 94 17.30 -31.39 -37.50
CA GLY A 94 17.23 -31.42 -38.97
C GLY A 94 17.82 -30.18 -39.68
N LEU A 95 18.24 -29.13 -38.97
CA LEU A 95 18.67 -27.86 -39.57
C LEU A 95 20.19 -27.72 -39.54
N GLY A 96 20.81 -27.57 -40.72
CA GLY A 96 22.23 -27.23 -40.83
C GLY A 96 22.54 -25.81 -40.31
N GLY A 97 23.78 -25.57 -39.86
CA GLY A 97 24.21 -24.29 -39.29
C GLY A 97 23.95 -23.08 -40.20
N ASP A 98 24.11 -23.24 -41.52
CA ASP A 98 23.84 -22.17 -42.50
C ASP A 98 22.35 -21.77 -42.54
N VAL A 99 21.45 -22.72 -42.29
CA VAL A 99 20.00 -22.47 -42.25
C VAL A 99 19.66 -21.69 -40.98
N LEU A 100 20.22 -22.05 -39.83
CA LEU A 100 20.02 -21.32 -38.57
C LEU A 100 20.53 -19.87 -38.68
N LEU A 101 21.69 -19.64 -39.30
CA LEU A 101 22.21 -18.29 -39.55
C LEU A 101 21.34 -17.45 -40.49
N ARG A 102 20.65 -18.09 -41.45
CA ARG A 102 19.67 -17.42 -42.31
C ARG A 102 18.42 -17.04 -41.53
N ILE A 103 17.86 -17.99 -40.77
CA ILE A 103 16.67 -17.78 -39.92
C ILE A 103 16.93 -16.65 -38.92
N GLY A 104 18.10 -16.63 -38.27
CA GLY A 104 18.46 -15.57 -37.31
C GLY A 104 18.51 -14.18 -37.93
N ARG A 105 19.03 -14.05 -39.15
CA ARG A 105 19.05 -12.76 -39.86
C ARG A 105 17.67 -12.33 -40.30
N GLU A 106 16.85 -13.24 -40.82
CA GLU A 106 15.47 -12.92 -41.21
C GLU A 106 14.62 -12.51 -40.00
N TRP A 107 14.81 -13.19 -38.85
CA TRP A 107 14.19 -12.84 -37.57
C TRP A 107 14.59 -11.44 -37.10
N GLU A 108 15.88 -11.14 -37.08
CA GLU A 108 16.39 -9.84 -36.65
C GLU A 108 15.83 -8.69 -37.51
N ILE A 109 15.80 -8.87 -38.84
CA ILE A 109 15.23 -7.89 -39.76
C ILE A 109 13.72 -7.70 -39.51
N LYS A 110 12.96 -8.79 -39.35
CA LYS A 110 11.52 -8.72 -39.10
C LYS A 110 11.22 -8.06 -37.75
N MET A 111 11.97 -8.37 -36.70
CA MET A 111 11.81 -7.73 -35.39
C MET A 111 12.09 -6.23 -35.44
N GLN A 112 13.15 -5.80 -36.13
CA GLN A 112 13.45 -4.37 -36.31
C GLN A 112 12.33 -3.62 -37.06
N GLN A 113 11.72 -4.27 -38.07
CA GLN A 113 10.56 -3.71 -38.78
C GLN A 113 9.35 -3.57 -37.84
N ILE A 114 9.04 -4.60 -37.06
CA ILE A 114 7.93 -4.60 -36.10
C ILE A 114 8.14 -3.51 -35.04
N GLU A 115 9.34 -3.39 -34.47
CA GLU A 115 9.65 -2.36 -33.47
C GLU A 115 9.47 -0.94 -34.04
N THR A 116 9.93 -0.71 -35.28
CA THR A 116 9.77 0.57 -35.97
C THR A 116 8.29 0.91 -36.16
N GLU A 117 7.49 -0.07 -36.55
CA GLU A 117 6.06 0.09 -36.76
C GLU A 117 5.29 0.31 -35.44
N CYS A 118 5.65 -0.42 -34.37
CA CYS A 118 5.12 -0.18 -33.04
C CYS A 118 5.38 1.27 -32.59
N GLN A 119 6.59 1.79 -32.81
CA GLN A 119 6.93 3.17 -32.46
C GLN A 119 6.07 4.17 -33.27
N ARG A 120 5.87 3.91 -34.57
CA ARG A 120 5.01 4.72 -35.45
C ARG A 120 3.56 4.76 -34.94
N ILE A 121 3.00 3.62 -34.53
CA ILE A 121 1.64 3.53 -34.00
C ILE A 121 1.51 4.32 -32.68
N VAL A 122 2.47 4.15 -31.77
CA VAL A 122 2.48 4.86 -30.48
C VAL A 122 2.57 6.37 -30.67
N ASP A 123 3.39 6.85 -31.61
CA ASP A 123 3.49 8.28 -31.93
C ASP A 123 2.21 8.82 -32.59
N GLY A 124 1.57 8.02 -33.44
CA GLY A 124 0.24 8.31 -33.98
C GLY A 124 -0.81 8.46 -32.87
N LEU A 125 -0.83 7.54 -31.91
CA LEU A 125 -1.72 7.60 -30.74
C LEU A 125 -1.45 8.84 -29.89
N ARG A 126 -0.18 9.17 -29.60
CA ARG A 126 0.18 10.41 -28.87
C ARG A 126 -0.33 11.66 -29.57
N SER A 127 -0.25 11.71 -30.90
CA SER A 127 -0.76 12.83 -31.70
C SER A 127 -2.28 12.95 -31.58
N ARG A 128 -3.01 11.83 -31.74
CA ARG A 128 -4.48 11.77 -31.58
C ARG A 128 -4.93 12.18 -30.18
N LEU A 129 -4.29 11.65 -29.14
CA LEU A 129 -4.57 12.04 -27.76
C LEU A 129 -4.34 13.53 -27.53
N ARG A 130 -3.34 14.14 -28.15
CA ARG A 130 -3.08 15.58 -28.03
C ARG A 130 -4.19 16.42 -28.68
N SER A 131 -4.75 15.99 -29.81
CA SER A 131 -5.76 16.76 -30.55
C SER A 131 -7.20 16.48 -30.11
N GLU A 132 -7.55 15.22 -29.85
CA GLU A 132 -8.94 14.78 -29.68
C GLU A 132 -9.37 14.75 -28.21
N LEU A 133 -8.45 14.43 -27.28
CA LEU A 133 -8.77 14.31 -25.86
C LEU A 133 -9.31 15.62 -25.24
N PRO A 134 -8.75 16.81 -25.54
CA PRO A 134 -9.32 18.08 -25.06
C PRO A 134 -10.71 18.37 -25.64
N VAL A 135 -11.01 17.88 -26.84
CA VAL A 135 -12.33 18.07 -27.49
C VAL A 135 -13.38 17.21 -26.79
N LEU A 136 -13.08 15.92 -26.58
CA LEU A 136 -13.99 14.99 -25.89
C LEU A 136 -14.32 15.44 -24.46
N LEU A 137 -13.31 15.95 -23.76
CA LEU A 137 -13.44 16.35 -22.35
C LEU A 137 -13.72 17.85 -22.18
N GLY A 138 -13.86 18.59 -23.28
CA GLY A 138 -14.00 20.04 -23.27
C GLY A 138 -15.25 20.51 -22.53
N ARG A 139 -16.39 19.83 -22.71
CA ARG A 139 -17.62 20.13 -21.96
C ARG A 139 -17.47 19.81 -20.47
N PRO A 140 -17.07 18.60 -20.05
CA PRO A 140 -16.75 18.28 -18.66
C PRO A 140 -15.84 19.30 -17.96
N ILE A 141 -14.79 19.75 -18.65
CA ILE A 141 -13.83 20.73 -18.13
C ILE A 141 -14.46 22.12 -18.03
N ALA A 142 -15.26 22.53 -19.02
CA ALA A 142 -15.98 23.80 -19.00
C ALA A 142 -17.01 23.88 -17.86
N GLU A 143 -17.73 22.78 -17.58
CA GLU A 143 -18.65 22.68 -16.44
C GLU A 143 -17.93 22.82 -15.10
N HIS A 144 -16.82 22.10 -14.90
CA HIS A 144 -15.98 22.23 -13.69
C HIS A 144 -15.42 23.63 -13.54
N TYR A 145 -14.95 24.22 -14.63
CA TYR A 145 -14.45 25.58 -14.66
C TYR A 145 -15.51 26.59 -14.22
N ALA A 146 -16.73 26.48 -14.73
CA ALA A 146 -17.84 27.34 -14.33
C ALA A 146 -18.16 27.21 -12.83
N ASP A 147 -18.23 25.98 -12.32
CA ASP A 147 -18.46 25.71 -10.89
C ASP A 147 -17.36 26.29 -9.98
N VAL A 148 -16.08 26.16 -10.37
CA VAL A 148 -14.96 26.77 -9.66
C VAL A 148 -15.06 28.29 -9.66
N ARG A 149 -15.31 28.91 -10.83
CA ARG A 149 -15.43 30.36 -10.97
C ARG A 149 -16.57 30.92 -10.12
N ASP A 150 -17.73 30.29 -10.17
CA ASP A 150 -18.93 30.73 -9.44
C ASP A 150 -18.72 30.59 -7.93
N SER A 151 -18.05 29.53 -7.49
CA SER A 151 -17.68 29.31 -6.08
C SER A 151 -16.67 30.33 -5.57
N LEU A 152 -15.66 30.68 -6.37
CA LEU A 152 -14.68 31.70 -6.02
C LEU A 152 -15.33 33.09 -5.94
N SER A 153 -16.24 33.38 -6.87
CA SER A 153 -17.01 34.64 -6.88
C SER A 153 -17.87 34.75 -5.61
N ALA A 154 -18.56 33.68 -5.22
CA ALA A 154 -19.35 33.64 -3.99
C ALA A 154 -18.50 33.84 -2.72
N GLN A 155 -17.30 33.28 -2.66
CA GLN A 155 -16.36 33.50 -1.54
C GLN A 155 -15.91 34.95 -1.43
N ILE A 156 -15.58 35.58 -2.57
CA ILE A 156 -15.19 36.99 -2.60
C ILE A 156 -16.36 37.88 -2.18
N ASP A 157 -17.56 37.63 -2.71
CA ASP A 157 -18.76 38.40 -2.36
C ASP A 157 -19.09 38.25 -0.86
N SER A 158 -18.99 37.04 -0.31
CA SER A 158 -19.17 36.80 1.13
C SER A 158 -18.12 37.52 1.98
N PHE A 159 -16.87 37.59 1.54
CA PHE A 159 -15.82 38.33 2.24
C PHE A 159 -16.11 39.84 2.22
N LEU A 160 -16.47 40.39 1.05
CA LEU A 160 -16.72 41.82 0.87
C LEU A 160 -17.99 42.29 1.60
N ALA A 161 -18.98 41.41 1.77
CA ALA A 161 -20.21 41.66 2.52
C ALA A 161 -20.02 41.63 4.05
N GLY A 162 -18.88 41.15 4.54
CA GLY A 162 -18.61 41.01 5.97
C GLY A 162 -18.65 42.33 6.76
N PRO A 163 -18.86 42.27 8.09
CA PRO A 163 -19.05 43.45 8.95
C PRO A 163 -17.79 44.32 9.13
N LYS A 164 -16.65 43.94 8.54
CA LYS A 164 -15.39 44.68 8.66
C LYS A 164 -15.50 46.04 7.94
N LYS A 165 -15.17 47.12 8.67
CA LYS A 165 -15.18 48.51 8.17
C LYS A 165 -14.06 48.82 7.16
N SER A 166 -13.02 48.00 7.09
CA SER A 166 -11.91 48.12 6.13
C SER A 166 -11.46 46.76 5.61
N VAL A 167 -10.87 46.75 4.41
CA VAL A 167 -10.27 45.58 3.77
C VAL A 167 -8.75 45.71 3.90
N SER A 168 -8.13 44.90 4.76
CA SER A 168 -6.67 44.92 4.97
C SER A 168 -5.94 44.01 3.98
N ALA A 169 -4.66 44.29 3.72
CA ALA A 169 -3.79 43.44 2.90
C ALA A 169 -3.74 41.99 3.41
N GLN A 170 -3.66 41.80 4.73
CA GLN A 170 -3.74 40.46 5.34
C GLN A 170 -5.07 39.76 5.05
N GLY A 171 -6.19 40.48 5.13
CA GLY A 171 -7.50 39.92 4.78
C GLY A 171 -7.57 39.46 3.33
N LEU A 172 -6.92 40.19 2.42
CA LEU A 172 -6.83 39.82 1.01
C LEU A 172 -5.97 38.57 0.77
N GLN A 173 -4.83 38.47 1.47
CA GLN A 173 -3.97 37.28 1.42
C GLN A 173 -4.70 36.04 1.98
N GLU A 174 -5.46 36.20 3.05
CA GLU A 174 -6.31 35.14 3.60
C GLU A 174 -7.35 34.65 2.59
N ILE A 175 -7.99 35.56 1.81
CA ILE A 175 -8.89 35.15 0.72
C ILE A 175 -8.14 34.40 -0.37
N ALA A 176 -6.95 34.87 -0.78
CA ALA A 176 -6.18 34.20 -1.82
C ALA A 176 -5.80 32.76 -1.42
N ILE A 177 -5.41 32.55 -0.16
CA ILE A 177 -5.14 31.22 0.41
C ILE A 177 -6.42 30.37 0.41
N ARG A 178 -7.56 30.93 0.89
CA ARG A 178 -8.85 30.22 0.90
C ARG A 178 -9.31 29.85 -0.51
N ALA A 179 -9.15 30.74 -1.47
CA ALA A 179 -9.44 30.51 -2.87
C ALA A 179 -8.60 29.35 -3.42
N SER A 180 -7.28 29.37 -3.19
CA SER A 180 -6.40 28.28 -3.62
C SER A 180 -6.81 26.93 -3.01
N ASN A 181 -7.10 26.90 -1.70
CA ASN A 181 -7.57 25.69 -1.02
C ASN A 181 -8.89 25.17 -1.60
N LEU A 182 -9.86 26.06 -1.85
CA LEU A 182 -11.15 25.72 -2.45
C LEU A 182 -10.99 25.13 -3.85
N VAL A 183 -10.18 25.76 -4.72
CA VAL A 183 -9.91 25.24 -6.07
C VAL A 183 -9.23 23.88 -5.99
N ASN A 184 -8.23 23.72 -5.13
CA ASN A 184 -7.51 22.45 -4.96
C ASN A 184 -8.41 21.32 -4.44
N GLU A 185 -9.32 21.62 -3.53
CA GLU A 185 -10.32 20.67 -3.03
C GLU A 185 -11.32 20.28 -4.11
N ARG A 186 -11.96 21.25 -4.78
CA ARG A 186 -12.91 20.98 -5.86
C ARG A 186 -12.26 20.20 -7.00
N ARG A 187 -11.03 20.56 -7.37
CA ARG A 187 -10.23 19.81 -8.35
C ARG A 187 -10.07 18.35 -7.96
N ARG A 188 -9.65 18.06 -6.73
CA ARG A 188 -9.44 16.68 -6.25
C ARG A 188 -10.74 15.88 -6.32
N ARG A 189 -11.85 16.46 -5.87
CA ARG A 189 -13.16 15.81 -5.93
C ARG A 189 -13.60 15.56 -7.38
N TRP A 190 -13.44 16.55 -8.26
CA TRP A 190 -13.81 16.42 -9.67
C TRP A 190 -12.99 15.34 -10.40
N ILE A 191 -11.67 15.32 -10.23
CA ILE A 191 -10.81 14.30 -10.83
C ILE A 191 -11.21 12.91 -10.34
N SER A 192 -11.42 12.74 -9.03
CA SER A 192 -11.82 11.47 -8.44
C SER A 192 -13.16 10.99 -8.99
N ALA A 193 -14.16 11.87 -9.05
CA ALA A 193 -15.50 11.54 -9.51
C ALA A 193 -15.55 11.17 -11.01
N ARG A 194 -14.64 11.70 -11.83
CA ARG A 194 -14.61 11.49 -13.29
C ARG A 194 -13.47 10.60 -13.78
N GLN A 195 -12.73 9.95 -12.88
CA GLN A 195 -11.60 9.10 -13.26
C GLN A 195 -12.00 8.02 -14.28
N GLY A 196 -13.15 7.38 -14.09
CA GLY A 196 -13.68 6.38 -15.01
C GLY A 196 -13.97 6.93 -16.41
N GLU A 197 -14.60 8.10 -16.50
CA GLU A 197 -14.89 8.77 -17.79
C GLU A 197 -13.60 9.07 -18.57
N PHE A 198 -12.54 9.50 -17.89
CA PHE A 198 -11.24 9.74 -18.52
C PHE A 198 -10.60 8.47 -19.06
N VAL A 199 -10.63 7.40 -18.27
CA VAL A 199 -10.07 6.10 -18.68
C VAL A 199 -10.83 5.57 -19.90
N GLU A 200 -12.15 5.61 -19.90
CA GLU A 200 -12.96 5.16 -21.04
C GLU A 200 -12.71 6.01 -22.31
N ALA A 201 -12.56 7.33 -22.17
CA ALA A 201 -12.20 8.18 -23.31
C ALA A 201 -10.81 7.84 -23.89
N LEU A 202 -9.82 7.53 -23.04
CA LEU A 202 -8.50 7.09 -23.50
C LEU A 202 -8.57 5.76 -24.24
N TRP A 203 -9.31 4.77 -23.71
CA TRP A 203 -9.49 3.48 -24.39
C TRP A 203 -10.23 3.62 -25.71
N ALA A 204 -11.26 4.45 -25.78
CA ALA A 204 -11.99 4.71 -27.02
C ALA A 204 -11.07 5.32 -28.09
N LEU A 205 -10.22 6.28 -27.73
CA LEU A 205 -9.23 6.88 -28.64
C LEU A 205 -8.12 5.91 -29.04
N ALA A 206 -7.76 4.97 -28.16
CA ALA A 206 -6.68 4.03 -28.37
C ALA A 206 -7.10 2.73 -29.06
N ALA A 207 -8.40 2.43 -29.19
CA ALA A 207 -8.91 1.14 -29.66
C ALA A 207 -8.26 0.67 -30.98
N GLU A 208 -8.14 1.56 -31.96
CA GLU A 208 -7.50 1.25 -33.25
C GLU A 208 -5.99 0.99 -33.12
N ALA A 209 -5.30 1.77 -32.29
CA ALA A 209 -3.86 1.60 -32.07
C ALA A 209 -3.57 0.29 -31.33
N LEU A 210 -4.42 -0.09 -30.37
CA LEU A 210 -4.33 -1.34 -29.63
C LEU A 210 -4.50 -2.55 -30.56
N ASP A 211 -5.52 -2.54 -31.41
CA ASP A 211 -5.73 -3.59 -32.42
C ASP A 211 -4.52 -3.73 -33.36
N GLN A 212 -3.92 -2.60 -33.79
CA GLN A 212 -2.72 -2.63 -34.61
C GLN A 212 -1.50 -3.20 -33.87
N LEU A 213 -1.31 -2.85 -32.60
CA LEU A 213 -0.21 -3.37 -31.77
C LEU A 213 -0.36 -4.87 -31.48
N GLU A 214 -1.58 -5.33 -31.20
CA GLU A 214 -1.88 -6.75 -31.02
C GLU A 214 -1.62 -7.55 -32.31
N ARG A 215 -2.01 -7.00 -33.47
CA ARG A 215 -1.71 -7.61 -34.78
C ARG A 215 -0.22 -7.71 -35.06
N LEU A 216 0.57 -6.67 -34.76
CA LEU A 216 2.02 -6.72 -34.94
C LEU A 216 2.71 -7.78 -34.07
N TYR A 217 2.25 -7.93 -32.83
CA TYR A 217 2.75 -9.00 -31.96
C TYR A 217 2.35 -10.38 -32.49
N GLY A 218 1.12 -10.54 -32.97
CA GLY A 218 0.67 -11.74 -33.66
C GLY A 218 1.51 -12.06 -34.89
N GLU A 219 1.86 -11.06 -35.72
CA GLU A 219 2.77 -11.24 -36.85
C GLU A 219 4.17 -11.71 -36.42
N ALA A 220 4.69 -11.22 -35.29
CA ALA A 220 5.97 -11.68 -34.73
C ALA A 220 5.90 -13.17 -34.34
N LEU A 221 4.82 -13.56 -33.65
CA LEU A 221 4.58 -14.94 -33.24
C LEU A 221 4.39 -15.87 -34.43
N ASP A 222 3.56 -15.49 -35.40
CA ASP A 222 3.30 -16.28 -36.60
C ASP A 222 4.59 -16.46 -37.42
N PHE A 223 5.41 -15.41 -37.50
CA PHE A 223 6.71 -15.49 -38.14
C PHE A 223 7.65 -16.43 -37.39
N ALA A 224 7.74 -16.35 -36.06
CA ALA A 224 8.54 -17.29 -35.26
C ALA A 224 8.08 -18.74 -35.44
N ALA A 225 6.76 -18.98 -35.36
CA ALA A 225 6.15 -20.29 -35.49
C ALA A 225 6.41 -20.91 -36.88
N ALA A 226 6.30 -20.10 -37.94
CA ALA A 226 6.61 -20.51 -39.30
C ALA A 226 8.08 -20.96 -39.47
N GLN A 227 9.02 -20.32 -38.78
CA GLN A 227 10.44 -20.70 -38.83
C GLN A 227 10.72 -22.04 -38.11
N VAL A 228 9.89 -22.44 -37.14
CA VAL A 228 9.99 -23.74 -36.43
C VAL A 228 9.08 -24.81 -37.05
N GLY A 229 8.16 -24.44 -37.95
CA GLY A 229 7.17 -25.36 -38.52
C GLY A 229 6.04 -25.75 -37.55
N ILE A 230 5.73 -24.88 -36.60
CA ILE A 230 4.66 -25.10 -35.60
C ILE A 230 3.46 -24.21 -35.93
N ALA A 231 2.24 -24.69 -35.66
CA ALA A 231 1.05 -23.86 -35.76
C ALA A 231 1.03 -22.82 -34.63
N SER A 232 0.89 -21.53 -34.99
CA SER A 232 0.69 -20.46 -34.01
C SER A 232 -0.67 -20.59 -33.35
N THR A 233 -0.70 -20.67 -32.02
CA THR A 233 -1.94 -20.80 -31.23
C THR A 233 -2.14 -19.68 -30.21
N ALA A 234 -1.09 -18.90 -29.93
CA ALA A 234 -1.15 -17.86 -28.90
C ALA A 234 -1.63 -16.53 -29.49
N LYS A 235 -2.73 -16.00 -28.94
CA LYS A 235 -3.12 -14.60 -29.13
C LYS A 235 -2.76 -13.83 -27.87
N TRP A 236 -1.97 -12.78 -28.03
CA TRP A 236 -1.74 -11.81 -26.97
C TRP A 236 -2.77 -10.69 -27.09
N THR A 237 -3.39 -10.34 -25.97
CA THR A 237 -4.33 -9.22 -25.85
C THR A 237 -3.85 -8.30 -24.75
N ILE A 238 -3.86 -6.99 -25.00
CA ILE A 238 -3.42 -5.99 -24.04
C ILE A 238 -4.54 -5.81 -23.01
N SER A 239 -4.29 -6.17 -21.76
CA SER A 239 -5.29 -6.04 -20.70
C SER A 239 -5.46 -4.57 -20.27
N LYS A 240 -6.70 -4.18 -19.94
CA LYS A 240 -6.98 -2.86 -19.36
C LYS A 240 -6.20 -2.62 -18.06
N ASP A 241 -5.92 -3.68 -17.31
CA ASP A 241 -5.27 -3.62 -16.00
C ASP A 241 -3.76 -3.39 -16.08
N GLU A 242 -3.12 -3.73 -17.21
CA GLU A 242 -1.68 -3.54 -17.41
C GLU A 242 -1.31 -2.07 -17.63
N VAL A 243 -2.26 -1.25 -18.11
CA VAL A 243 -2.01 0.14 -18.51
C VAL A 243 -2.68 1.12 -17.56
N ILE A 244 -2.13 1.23 -16.35
CA ILE A 244 -2.64 2.14 -15.32
C ILE A 244 -2.45 3.60 -15.75
N PHE A 245 -3.57 4.32 -15.84
CA PHE A 245 -3.60 5.77 -16.02
C PHE A 245 -3.27 6.49 -14.71
N SER A 246 -2.30 7.40 -14.76
CA SER A 246 -1.94 8.27 -13.65
C SER A 246 -2.13 9.73 -14.03
N TRP A 247 -2.93 10.45 -13.23
CA TRP A 247 -3.13 11.87 -13.45
C TRP A 247 -1.88 12.64 -13.02
N ARG A 248 -1.29 13.41 -13.93
CA ARG A 248 -0.30 14.42 -13.52
C ARG A 248 -1.02 15.56 -12.84
N SER A 249 -0.68 15.81 -11.57
CA SER A 249 -1.30 16.89 -10.81
C SER A 249 -1.01 18.23 -11.51
N PRO A 250 -2.04 18.98 -11.98
CA PRO A 250 -1.80 20.29 -12.57
C PRO A 250 -1.23 21.21 -11.48
N SER A 251 -0.37 22.15 -11.86
CA SER A 251 0.21 23.12 -10.93
C SER A 251 -0.90 23.78 -10.08
N PRO A 252 -0.62 24.07 -8.80
CA PRO A 252 -1.63 24.61 -7.89
C PRO A 252 -2.27 25.89 -8.43
N PHE A 253 -3.52 26.13 -8.06
CA PHE A 253 -4.17 27.39 -8.37
C PHE A 253 -3.40 28.53 -7.69
N GLU A 254 -2.82 29.38 -8.52
CA GLU A 254 -2.07 30.56 -8.13
C GLU A 254 -2.88 31.77 -8.51
N TRP A 255 -3.19 32.59 -7.52
CA TRP A 255 -3.84 33.87 -7.70
C TRP A 255 -3.16 34.85 -6.76
N ASP A 256 -2.47 35.80 -7.38
CA ASP A 256 -1.77 36.89 -6.71
C ASP A 256 -2.54 38.19 -7.01
N PRO A 257 -3.53 38.56 -6.18
CA PRO A 257 -4.23 39.81 -6.35
C PRO A 257 -3.27 40.95 -6.02
N ARG A 258 -2.67 41.54 -7.05
CA ARG A 258 -1.78 42.70 -6.91
C ARG A 258 -2.58 43.88 -6.38
N PHE A 259 -2.47 44.17 -5.08
CA PHE A 259 -2.87 45.45 -4.54
C PHE A 259 -1.76 46.07 -3.71
N ALA A 260 -1.36 47.23 -4.21
CA ALA A 260 -0.58 48.23 -3.52
C ALA A 260 -1.29 48.64 -2.22
N TRP A 261 -0.49 48.90 -1.20
CA TRP A 261 -0.68 49.79 -0.04
C TRP A 261 -1.73 50.93 -0.14
N GLU A 262 -2.21 51.28 -1.33
CA GLU A 262 -3.25 52.27 -1.64
C GLU A 262 -4.63 51.97 -1.03
N LEU A 263 -4.91 50.73 -0.60
CA LEU A 263 -6.22 50.34 -0.06
C LEU A 263 -6.52 50.88 1.34
N ASP A 264 -5.50 51.32 2.09
CA ASP A 264 -5.69 51.85 3.45
C ASP A 264 -6.16 53.32 3.48
N ILE A 265 -6.17 54.01 2.33
CA ILE A 265 -6.37 55.47 2.26
C ILE A 265 -7.78 55.85 1.76
N LEU A 266 -8.54 54.92 1.18
CA LEU A 266 -9.76 55.23 0.43
C LEU A 266 -11.06 54.77 1.13
N PRO A 267 -12.20 55.45 0.89
CA PRO A 267 -13.48 55.09 1.50
C PRO A 267 -13.92 53.66 1.18
N THR A 268 -14.45 52.95 2.18
CA THR A 268 -14.76 51.52 2.13
C THR A 268 -15.67 51.12 0.96
N ASP A 269 -16.66 51.93 0.59
CA ASP A 269 -17.59 51.62 -0.51
C ASP A 269 -16.97 51.78 -1.90
N TRP A 270 -15.99 52.67 -2.02
CA TRP A 270 -15.21 52.81 -3.25
C TRP A 270 -14.21 51.66 -3.36
N VAL A 271 -13.53 51.35 -2.25
CA VAL A 271 -12.62 50.20 -2.13
C VAL A 271 -13.34 48.91 -2.48
N ARG A 272 -14.51 48.61 -1.90
CA ARG A 272 -15.28 47.39 -2.21
C ARG A 272 -15.63 47.27 -3.68
N ARG A 273 -16.07 48.35 -4.35
CA ARG A 273 -16.41 48.33 -5.77
C ARG A 273 -15.19 48.15 -6.68
N LYS A 274 -14.08 48.84 -6.39
CA LYS A 274 -12.84 48.71 -7.17
C LYS A 274 -12.20 47.35 -6.94
N VAL A 275 -12.07 46.93 -5.68
CA VAL A 275 -11.61 45.59 -5.28
C VAL A 275 -12.43 44.53 -5.99
N ARG A 276 -13.77 44.56 -5.93
CA ARG A 276 -14.61 43.57 -6.63
C ARG A 276 -14.31 43.53 -8.13
N ARG A 277 -14.25 44.68 -8.81
CA ARG A 277 -13.99 44.73 -10.26
C ARG A 277 -12.61 44.17 -10.63
N ASP A 278 -11.57 44.62 -9.94
CA ASP A 278 -10.19 44.24 -10.24
C ASP A 278 -9.93 42.78 -9.80
N TYR A 279 -10.57 42.33 -8.72
CA TYR A 279 -10.57 40.93 -8.29
C TYR A 279 -11.27 40.04 -9.31
N CYS A 280 -12.48 40.37 -9.76
CA CYS A 280 -13.16 39.58 -10.79
C CYS A 280 -12.30 39.48 -12.06
N ARG A 281 -11.62 40.56 -12.46
CA ARG A 281 -10.71 40.53 -13.62
C ARG A 281 -9.49 39.64 -13.40
N THR A 282 -8.77 39.79 -12.29
CA THR A 282 -7.57 38.97 -11.99
C THR A 282 -7.93 37.51 -11.74
N LEU A 283 -9.09 37.27 -11.14
CA LEU A 283 -9.66 35.95 -10.93
C LEU A 283 -10.00 35.27 -12.26
N GLU A 284 -10.63 35.97 -13.20
CA GLU A 284 -10.96 35.42 -14.52
C GLU A 284 -9.68 35.03 -15.28
N THR A 285 -8.63 35.86 -15.20
CA THR A 285 -7.31 35.52 -15.75
C THR A 285 -6.71 34.28 -15.09
N ALA A 286 -6.72 34.22 -13.74
CA ALA A 286 -6.19 33.08 -12.99
C ALA A 286 -6.97 31.79 -13.26
N ALA A 287 -8.30 31.90 -13.37
CA ALA A 287 -9.19 30.81 -13.70
C ALA A 287 -8.93 30.33 -15.15
N THR A 288 -8.79 31.24 -16.12
CA THR A 288 -8.46 30.88 -17.51
C THR A 288 -7.13 30.14 -17.58
N ALA A 289 -6.10 30.63 -16.87
CA ALA A 289 -4.82 29.96 -16.75
C ALA A 289 -4.93 28.59 -16.06
N TYR A 290 -5.83 28.44 -15.09
CA TYR A 290 -6.13 27.15 -14.46
C TYR A 290 -6.75 26.14 -15.43
N ARG A 291 -7.71 26.57 -16.26
CA ARG A 291 -8.28 25.73 -17.32
C ARG A 291 -7.20 25.23 -18.29
N GLN A 292 -6.36 26.14 -18.79
CA GLN A 292 -5.24 25.77 -19.67
C GLN A 292 -4.28 24.78 -19.02
N ARG A 293 -4.03 24.92 -17.70
CA ARG A 293 -3.21 23.97 -16.94
C ARG A 293 -3.86 22.60 -16.80
N ILE A 294 -5.19 22.52 -16.65
CA ILE A 294 -5.92 21.24 -16.70
C ILE A 294 -5.77 20.61 -18.08
N ASP A 295 -6.02 21.36 -19.15
CA ASP A 295 -5.91 20.84 -20.52
C ASP A 295 -4.49 20.31 -20.80
N HIS A 296 -3.48 21.07 -20.40
CA HIS A 296 -2.09 20.65 -20.52
C HIS A 296 -1.77 19.40 -19.69
N ALA A 297 -2.22 19.34 -18.44
CA ALA A 297 -2.01 18.18 -17.57
C ALA A 297 -2.70 16.92 -18.12
N LEU A 298 -3.89 17.08 -18.71
CA LEU A 298 -4.64 16.01 -19.36
C LEU A 298 -3.88 15.48 -20.58
N VAL A 299 -3.46 16.35 -21.49
CA VAL A 299 -2.66 15.98 -22.68
C VAL A 299 -1.35 15.31 -22.28
N ALA A 300 -0.66 15.85 -21.26
CA ALA A 300 0.58 15.27 -20.76
C ALA A 300 0.36 13.88 -20.13
N SER A 301 -0.74 13.69 -19.40
CA SER A 301 -1.10 12.39 -18.80
C SER A 301 -1.47 11.36 -19.87
N GLY A 302 -2.24 11.75 -20.89
CA GLY A 302 -2.56 10.90 -22.03
C GLY A 302 -1.30 10.51 -22.84
N GLY A 303 -0.40 11.46 -23.07
CA GLY A 303 0.89 11.19 -23.72
C GLY A 303 1.78 10.23 -22.93
N ALA A 304 1.85 10.39 -21.60
CA ALA A 304 2.56 9.46 -20.72
C ALA A 304 1.93 8.05 -20.74
N TRP A 305 0.60 7.97 -20.73
CA TRP A 305 -0.14 6.71 -20.84
C TRP A 305 0.15 5.98 -22.17
N ALA A 306 0.07 6.67 -23.32
CA ALA A 306 0.43 6.08 -24.61
C ALA A 306 1.89 5.63 -24.68
N SER A 307 2.80 6.37 -24.03
CA SER A 307 4.21 5.98 -23.93
C SER A 307 4.39 4.67 -23.17
N ARG A 308 3.68 4.52 -22.05
CA ARG A 308 3.70 3.31 -21.23
C ARG A 308 3.15 2.11 -22.00
N LEU A 309 2.06 2.31 -22.74
CA LEU A 309 1.52 1.30 -23.64
C LEU A 309 2.58 0.82 -24.65
N GLY A 310 3.28 1.76 -25.28
CA GLY A 310 4.39 1.45 -26.19
C GLY A 310 5.52 0.65 -25.53
N SER A 311 5.92 1.04 -24.31
CA SER A 311 6.94 0.30 -23.56
C SER A 311 6.50 -1.12 -23.21
N ILE A 312 5.24 -1.35 -22.81
CA ILE A 312 4.72 -2.69 -22.53
C ILE A 312 4.84 -3.58 -23.77
N VAL A 313 4.42 -3.08 -24.93
CA VAL A 313 4.52 -3.84 -26.20
C VAL A 313 5.98 -4.11 -26.56
N GLN A 314 6.85 -3.11 -26.45
CA GLN A 314 8.29 -3.27 -26.74
C GLN A 314 8.95 -4.28 -25.81
N ASP A 315 8.62 -4.26 -24.52
CA ASP A 315 9.14 -5.22 -23.55
C ASP A 315 8.67 -6.62 -23.94
N ARG A 316 7.38 -6.83 -24.22
CA ARG A 316 6.87 -8.13 -24.71
C ARG A 316 7.54 -8.61 -26.00
N LEU A 317 7.82 -7.72 -26.94
CA LEU A 317 8.53 -8.06 -28.18
C LEU A 317 9.99 -8.46 -27.91
N LYS A 318 10.69 -7.77 -27.00
CA LYS A 318 12.05 -8.17 -26.56
C LYS A 318 12.06 -9.51 -25.85
N GLU A 319 11.03 -9.79 -25.05
CA GLU A 319 10.85 -11.09 -24.40
C GLU A 319 10.68 -12.20 -25.43
N LEU A 320 9.86 -11.95 -26.46
CA LEU A 320 9.70 -12.88 -27.57
C LEU A 320 11.02 -13.07 -28.35
N ASP A 321 11.74 -11.99 -28.67
CA ASP A 321 13.06 -12.05 -29.32
C ASP A 321 14.05 -12.89 -28.53
N ALA A 322 14.14 -12.66 -27.21
CA ALA A 322 15.01 -13.43 -26.33
C ALA A 322 14.62 -14.92 -26.31
N SER A 323 13.33 -15.24 -26.20
CA SER A 323 12.83 -16.62 -26.21
C SER A 323 13.15 -17.32 -27.53
N VAL A 324 12.89 -16.66 -28.66
CA VAL A 324 13.19 -17.19 -29.99
C VAL A 324 14.70 -17.40 -30.15
N ARG A 325 15.52 -16.42 -29.74
CA ARG A 325 16.98 -16.55 -29.83
C ARG A 325 17.53 -17.67 -28.95
N ASN A 326 17.01 -17.86 -27.74
CA ASN A 326 17.38 -19.00 -26.90
C ASN A 326 16.96 -20.33 -27.55
N VAL A 327 15.77 -20.37 -28.16
CA VAL A 327 15.27 -21.55 -28.88
C VAL A 327 16.07 -21.87 -30.14
N PHE A 328 16.72 -20.91 -30.80
CA PHE A 328 17.46 -21.19 -32.04
C PHE A 328 18.99 -21.21 -31.87
N PHE A 329 19.54 -20.45 -30.92
CA PHE A 329 20.97 -20.10 -30.91
C PHE A 329 21.70 -20.43 -29.61
N SER A 330 21.04 -20.88 -28.54
CA SER A 330 21.78 -21.30 -27.35
C SER A 330 22.34 -22.73 -27.52
N GLU A 331 23.67 -22.86 -27.48
CA GLU A 331 24.33 -24.10 -27.09
C GLU A 331 24.16 -24.27 -25.57
N ALA A 332 23.75 -25.45 -25.12
CA ALA A 332 23.68 -25.91 -23.73
C ALA A 332 22.35 -25.80 -22.95
N THR A 333 21.94 -26.98 -22.46
CA THR A 333 21.34 -27.33 -21.16
C THR A 333 20.31 -26.39 -20.53
N SER A 334 19.05 -26.85 -20.53
CA SER A 334 17.94 -26.35 -19.71
C SER A 334 18.34 -26.24 -18.23
N ILE A 335 18.46 -25.00 -17.74
CA ILE A 335 18.73 -24.64 -16.34
C ILE A 335 17.55 -25.04 -15.42
N HIS A 336 16.34 -25.21 -15.97
CA HIS A 336 15.11 -25.38 -15.18
C HIS A 336 14.56 -26.80 -15.10
N SER A 337 15.13 -27.79 -15.81
CA SER A 337 14.65 -29.18 -15.75
C SER A 337 14.70 -29.75 -14.32
N GLY A 338 15.74 -29.42 -13.55
CA GLY A 338 15.89 -29.90 -12.17
C GLY A 338 14.86 -29.34 -11.18
N ASP A 339 14.41 -28.09 -11.38
CA ASP A 339 13.42 -27.47 -10.50
C ASP A 339 11.99 -27.97 -10.78
N VAL A 340 11.69 -28.26 -12.05
CA VAL A 340 10.43 -28.91 -12.46
C VAL A 340 10.33 -30.32 -11.89
N ASP A 341 11.40 -31.12 -11.99
CA ASP A 341 11.45 -32.48 -11.42
C ASP A 341 11.31 -32.46 -9.89
N LYS A 342 11.91 -31.47 -9.21
CA LYS A 342 11.78 -31.29 -7.77
C LYS A 342 10.35 -30.96 -7.36
N ALA A 343 9.67 -30.10 -8.11
CA ALA A 343 8.26 -29.74 -7.87
C ALA A 343 7.32 -30.93 -8.07
N LEU A 344 7.49 -31.70 -9.16
CA LEU A 344 6.71 -32.91 -9.43
C LEU A 344 6.86 -33.97 -8.33
N ASN A 345 8.08 -34.22 -7.86
CA ASN A 345 8.34 -35.16 -6.76
C ASN A 345 7.65 -34.73 -5.45
N LYS A 346 7.66 -33.42 -5.13
CA LYS A 346 7.01 -32.90 -3.92
C LYS A 346 5.48 -33.02 -3.99
N LEU A 347 4.87 -32.82 -5.16
CA LEU A 347 3.42 -33.02 -5.38
C LEU A 347 3.01 -34.49 -5.23
N GLU A 348 3.81 -35.43 -5.76
CA GLU A 348 3.53 -36.86 -5.65
C GLU A 348 3.55 -37.35 -4.19
N VAL A 349 4.48 -36.86 -3.37
CA VAL A 349 4.52 -37.16 -1.92
C VAL A 349 3.25 -36.67 -1.22
N MET A 350 2.80 -35.44 -1.51
CA MET A 350 1.58 -34.87 -0.92
C MET A 350 0.33 -35.69 -1.30
N ARG A 351 0.24 -36.14 -2.55
CA ARG A 351 -0.84 -37.00 -3.02
C ARG A 351 -0.91 -38.31 -2.25
N GLN A 352 0.25 -38.94 -2.01
CA GLN A 352 0.35 -40.19 -1.25
C GLN A 352 -0.06 -40.00 0.23
N GLU A 353 0.30 -38.86 0.84
CA GLU A 353 -0.11 -38.53 2.22
C GLU A 353 -1.62 -38.32 2.37
N LEU A 354 -2.28 -37.76 1.36
CA LEU A 354 -3.75 -37.58 1.34
C LEU A 354 -4.49 -38.90 1.12
N THR A 355 -4.09 -39.67 0.10
CA THR A 355 -4.73 -40.94 -0.27
C THR A 355 -4.54 -42.03 0.79
N GLY A 356 -3.38 -42.07 1.46
CA GLY A 356 -3.09 -43.04 2.53
C GLY A 356 -3.89 -42.83 3.83
N LYS A 357 -4.53 -41.67 4.01
CA LYS A 357 -5.22 -41.28 5.26
C LYS A 357 -6.71 -40.95 5.08
N ALA A 358 -7.24 -41.02 3.86
CA ALA A 358 -8.62 -40.63 3.54
C ALA A 358 -9.70 -41.54 4.18
N HIS A 359 -9.36 -42.74 4.65
CA HIS A 359 -10.33 -43.66 5.25
C HIS A 359 -10.74 -43.34 6.70
N ASP A 360 -10.01 -42.49 7.44
CA ASP A 360 -10.30 -42.21 8.86
C ASP A 360 -10.85 -40.81 9.16
N ARG A 361 -10.92 -39.89 8.18
CA ARG A 361 -11.06 -38.44 8.46
C ARG A 361 -12.44 -37.81 8.24
N ALA A 362 -13.37 -38.51 7.58
CA ALA A 362 -14.70 -37.95 7.28
C ALA A 362 -15.58 -37.70 8.53
N ALA A 363 -15.19 -38.21 9.72
CA ALA A 363 -15.97 -38.10 10.94
C ALA A 363 -15.58 -36.93 11.89
N ILE A 364 -14.45 -36.25 11.67
CA ILE A 364 -13.84 -35.35 12.69
C ILE A 364 -14.03 -33.85 12.39
N LEU A 365 -14.28 -33.46 11.12
CA LEU A 365 -14.20 -32.03 10.72
C LEU A 365 -15.50 -31.22 10.85
N SER A 366 -16.56 -31.78 11.46
CA SER A 366 -17.88 -31.14 11.55
C SER A 366 -18.23 -30.48 12.90
N SER A 367 -17.30 -30.32 13.86
CA SER A 367 -17.69 -29.87 15.22
C SER A 367 -16.69 -28.98 15.98
N ILE A 368 -16.11 -27.93 15.36
CA ILE A 368 -15.44 -26.86 16.15
C ILE A 368 -16.13 -25.52 15.88
N PRO A 369 -16.92 -24.99 16.83
CA PRO A 369 -17.46 -23.64 16.72
C PRO A 369 -16.34 -22.62 16.97
N VAL A 370 -15.79 -22.06 15.89
CA VAL A 370 -14.86 -20.92 15.95
C VAL A 370 -15.66 -19.70 16.41
N ARG A 371 -15.50 -19.29 17.68
CA ARG A 371 -16.05 -18.01 18.16
C ARG A 371 -15.21 -16.87 17.56
N HIS A 372 -15.83 -16.04 16.72
CA HIS A 372 -15.22 -14.81 16.23
C HIS A 372 -15.03 -13.83 17.39
N ARG A 373 -13.80 -13.72 17.91
CA ARG A 373 -13.42 -12.72 18.92
C ARG A 373 -12.81 -11.51 18.21
N ALA A 374 -13.12 -10.29 18.62
CA ALA A 374 -12.50 -9.10 18.04
C ALA A 374 -10.97 -9.13 18.24
N MET A 375 -10.20 -8.69 17.24
CA MET A 375 -8.75 -8.51 17.39
C MET A 375 -8.48 -7.27 18.24
N HIS A 376 -7.84 -7.45 19.40
CA HIS A 376 -7.54 -6.36 20.32
C HIS A 376 -6.08 -5.90 20.21
N ARG A 377 -5.85 -4.60 20.46
CA ARG A 377 -4.51 -4.04 20.63
C ARG A 377 -3.98 -4.37 22.03
N CYS A 378 -2.69 -4.13 22.27
CA CYS A 378 -2.12 -4.26 23.60
C CYS A 378 -2.79 -3.28 24.57
N LEU A 379 -3.44 -3.80 25.61
CA LEU A 379 -4.14 -3.01 26.63
C LEU A 379 -3.24 -1.94 27.26
N ILE A 380 -2.02 -2.32 27.62
CA ILE A 380 -1.06 -1.41 28.26
C ILE A 380 -0.63 -0.33 27.27
N CYS A 381 -0.37 -0.67 26.00
CA CYS A 381 -0.09 0.34 24.98
C CYS A 381 -1.26 1.32 24.79
N GLU A 382 -2.49 0.82 24.76
CA GLU A 382 -3.69 1.64 24.58
C GLU A 382 -3.87 2.62 25.74
N ARG A 383 -3.65 2.16 26.97
CA ARG A 383 -3.70 3.01 28.16
C ARG A 383 -2.61 4.07 28.19
N ILE A 384 -1.38 3.72 27.83
CA ILE A 384 -0.27 4.68 27.69
C ILE A 384 -0.61 5.74 26.63
N GLU A 385 -1.14 5.34 25.48
CA GLU A 385 -1.51 6.27 24.41
C GLU A 385 -2.60 7.25 24.86
N ALA A 386 -3.65 6.77 25.53
CA ALA A 386 -4.72 7.60 26.07
C ALA A 386 -4.19 8.61 27.10
N GLU A 387 -3.40 8.15 28.08
CA GLU A 387 -2.83 9.02 29.13
C GLU A 387 -1.82 10.03 28.57
N LEU A 388 -1.05 9.66 27.54
CA LEU A 388 -0.16 10.60 26.86
C LEU A 388 -0.93 11.66 26.07
N PHE A 389 -2.03 11.27 25.41
CA PHE A 389 -2.90 12.21 24.72
C PHE A 389 -3.48 13.25 25.69
N ASP A 390 -4.02 12.80 26.82
CA ASP A 390 -4.55 13.68 27.87
C ASP A 390 -3.47 14.56 28.48
N PHE A 391 -2.29 14.00 28.75
CA PHE A 391 -1.12 14.74 29.22
C PHE A 391 -0.75 15.88 28.27
N PHE A 392 -0.67 15.60 26.97
CA PHE A 392 -0.36 16.62 25.97
C PHE A 392 -1.49 17.64 25.79
N GLY A 393 -2.75 17.22 25.83
CA GLY A 393 -3.91 18.12 25.77
C GLY A 393 -3.88 19.13 26.92
N LYS A 394 -3.61 18.65 28.15
CA LYS A 394 -3.42 19.50 29.31
C LYS A 394 -2.26 20.48 29.14
N ARG A 395 -1.12 20.02 28.60
CA ARG A 395 0.06 20.89 28.35
C ARG A 395 -0.21 21.97 27.29
N GLN A 396 -0.94 21.63 26.23
CA GLN A 396 -1.35 22.60 25.22
C GLN A 396 -2.26 23.68 25.83
N TYR A 397 -3.24 23.25 26.63
CA TYR A 397 -4.13 24.17 27.33
C TYR A 397 -3.35 25.11 28.26
N GLU A 398 -2.52 24.57 29.16
CA GLU A 398 -1.71 25.34 30.11
C GLU A 398 -0.80 26.35 29.41
N SER A 399 -0.16 25.96 28.30
CA SER A 399 0.69 26.85 27.50
C SER A 399 -0.10 28.02 26.88
N SER A 400 -1.37 27.80 26.56
CA SER A 400 -2.22 28.83 25.94
C SER A 400 -2.85 29.79 26.96
N THR A 401 -3.08 29.34 28.19
CA THR A 401 -3.86 30.11 29.19
C THR A 401 -3.02 30.72 30.31
N ASN A 402 -1.79 30.26 30.55
CA ASN A 402 -1.01 30.67 31.73
C ASN A 402 0.48 30.88 31.40
N GLU A 403 1.00 32.08 31.66
CA GLU A 403 2.44 32.39 31.51
C GLU A 403 3.33 31.49 32.38
N ALA A 404 2.89 31.09 33.58
CA ALA A 404 3.64 30.15 34.41
C ALA A 404 3.70 28.75 33.77
N GLY A 405 2.61 28.33 33.13
CA GLY A 405 2.54 27.09 32.34
C GLY A 405 3.41 27.14 31.08
N GLN A 406 3.68 28.32 30.53
CA GLN A 406 4.63 28.48 29.43
C GLN A 406 6.08 28.28 29.89
N ARG A 407 6.44 28.68 31.11
CA ARG A 407 7.85 28.67 31.58
C ARG A 407 8.35 27.30 32.04
N GLU A 408 7.48 26.45 32.56
CA GLU A 408 7.87 25.15 33.14
C GLU A 408 8.37 24.13 32.09
N PRO A 409 7.73 23.93 30.92
CA PRO A 409 8.26 23.03 29.88
C PRO A 409 9.56 23.55 29.27
N LEU A 410 9.71 24.89 29.22
CA LEU A 410 10.89 25.55 28.68
C LEU A 410 12.12 25.39 29.56
N SER A 411 11.96 25.32 30.89
CA SER A 411 13.08 25.11 31.81
C SER A 411 13.66 23.69 31.72
N LEU A 412 12.89 22.74 31.18
CA LEU A 412 13.29 21.35 30.98
C LEU A 412 13.76 21.06 29.54
N GLY A 413 13.83 22.07 28.66
CA GLY A 413 14.24 21.88 27.26
C GLY A 413 13.16 21.28 26.35
N GLY A 414 11.89 21.24 26.79
CA GLY A 414 10.77 20.68 26.04
C GLY A 414 10.63 19.15 26.20
N PHE A 415 10.30 18.47 25.10
CA PHE A 415 10.18 17.01 25.03
C PHE A 415 11.35 16.39 24.26
N CYS A 416 11.62 15.10 24.46
CA CYS A 416 12.56 14.36 23.61
C CYS A 416 12.08 14.35 22.14
N PRO A 417 12.94 14.01 21.16
CA PRO A 417 12.56 14.06 19.74
C PRO A 417 11.27 13.30 19.40
N LEU A 418 11.08 12.09 19.94
CA LEU A 418 9.86 11.30 19.72
C LEU A 418 8.61 12.04 20.21
N HIS A 419 8.61 12.45 21.48
CA HIS A 419 7.46 13.09 22.10
C HIS A 419 7.20 14.51 21.57
N THR A 420 8.22 15.20 21.06
CA THR A 420 8.04 16.45 20.30
C THR A 420 7.21 16.22 19.04
N TRP A 421 7.51 15.18 18.27
CA TRP A 421 6.73 14.86 17.06
C TRP A 421 5.31 14.38 17.37
N GLN A 422 5.12 13.62 18.45
CA GLN A 422 3.78 13.23 18.88
C GLN A 422 2.95 14.45 19.30
N TYR A 423 3.53 15.35 20.10
CA TYR A 423 2.89 16.59 20.50
C TYR A 423 2.51 17.45 19.28
N ALA A 424 3.40 17.54 18.28
CA ALA A 424 3.14 18.27 17.04
C ALA A 424 1.95 17.71 16.23
N ARG A 425 1.65 16.41 16.34
CA ARG A 425 0.54 15.78 15.60
C ARG A 425 -0.84 16.12 16.15
N ILE A 426 -0.92 16.48 17.42
CA ILE A 426 -2.19 16.76 18.11
C ILE A 426 -2.38 18.26 18.40
N THR A 427 -1.32 19.05 18.26
CA THR A 427 -1.38 20.50 18.44
C THR A 427 -1.62 21.24 17.13
N SER A 428 -2.23 22.43 17.22
CA SER A 428 -2.31 23.33 16.08
C SER A 428 -0.96 23.97 15.78
N VAL A 429 -0.73 24.40 14.53
CA VAL A 429 0.48 25.12 14.12
C VAL A 429 0.73 26.35 15.01
N GLN A 430 -0.33 27.04 15.41
CA GLN A 430 -0.26 28.16 16.34
C GLN A 430 0.15 27.70 17.75
N GLY A 431 -0.46 26.62 18.27
CA GLY A 431 -0.14 26.09 19.59
C GLY A 431 1.32 25.67 19.71
N ILE A 432 1.83 24.90 18.75
CA ILE A 432 3.25 24.49 18.76
C ILE A 432 4.18 25.69 18.59
N SER A 433 3.82 26.69 17.77
CA SER A 433 4.63 27.90 17.60
C SER A 433 4.71 28.71 18.88
N LEU A 434 3.61 28.83 19.63
CA LEU A 434 3.57 29.50 20.94
C LEU A 434 4.45 28.76 21.97
N THR A 435 4.36 27.43 22.03
CA THR A 435 5.14 26.62 22.98
C THR A 435 6.63 26.55 22.62
N TYR A 436 6.99 26.36 21.35
CA TYR A 436 8.37 26.06 20.94
C TYR A 436 9.20 27.27 20.50
N ALA A 437 8.61 28.41 20.10
CA ALA A 437 9.40 29.57 19.70
C ALA A 437 10.36 30.08 20.81
N PRO A 438 9.94 30.16 22.10
CA PRO A 438 10.86 30.51 23.17
C PRO A 438 11.97 29.48 23.37
N LEU A 439 11.67 28.18 23.23
CA LEU A 439 12.65 27.10 23.34
C LEU A 439 13.71 27.21 22.25
N VAL A 440 13.30 27.38 20.99
CA VAL A 440 14.21 27.56 19.85
C VAL A 440 15.10 28.79 20.05
N THR A 441 14.55 29.88 20.58
CA THR A 441 15.31 31.09 20.91
C THR A 441 16.37 30.83 21.98
N ASN A 442 16.04 30.06 23.01
CA ASN A 442 17.00 29.69 24.07
C ASN A 442 18.09 28.76 23.53
N ILE A 443 17.73 27.72 22.77
CA ILE A 443 18.69 26.80 22.15
C ILE A 443 19.65 27.57 21.23
N ALA A 444 19.14 28.51 20.42
CA ALA A 444 20.00 29.33 19.56
C ALA A 444 21.01 30.17 20.37
N ARG A 445 20.58 30.73 21.50
CA ARG A 445 21.46 31.45 22.44
C ARG A 445 22.51 30.52 23.06
N ASP A 446 22.11 29.33 23.47
CA ASP A 446 23.02 28.36 24.08
C ASP A 446 24.04 27.82 23.08
N LEU A 447 23.63 27.57 21.83
CA LEU A 447 24.54 27.25 20.73
C LEU A 447 25.57 28.36 20.49
N TYR A 448 25.15 29.63 20.52
CA TYR A 448 26.07 30.76 20.42
C TYR A 448 27.07 30.80 21.58
N ASN A 449 26.61 30.55 22.81
CA ASN A 449 27.45 30.51 24.00
C ASN A 449 28.45 29.34 23.94
N ILE A 450 28.01 28.15 23.51
CA ILE A 450 28.87 26.97 23.32
C ILE A 450 29.95 27.28 22.27
N ALA A 451 29.57 27.83 21.12
CA ALA A 451 30.51 28.19 20.06
C ALA A 451 31.54 29.24 20.53
N SER A 452 31.11 30.18 21.37
CA SER A 452 31.98 31.26 21.88
C SER A 452 32.91 30.82 23.02
N SER A 453 32.56 29.75 23.76
CA SER A 453 33.29 29.30 24.96
C SER A 453 34.05 27.98 24.78
N ALA A 454 33.86 27.29 23.66
CA ALA A 454 34.40 25.97 23.46
C ALA A 454 35.93 25.93 23.35
N SER A 455 36.56 25.14 24.22
CA SER A 455 37.99 24.85 24.18
C SER A 455 38.35 23.67 23.25
N SER A 456 37.36 22.88 22.81
CA SER A 456 37.56 21.75 21.91
C SER A 456 36.27 21.29 21.23
N THR A 457 36.40 20.56 20.12
CA THR A 457 35.28 19.93 19.40
C THR A 457 34.56 18.89 20.25
N LYS A 458 35.26 18.16 21.13
CA LYS A 458 34.65 17.20 22.06
C LYS A 458 33.73 17.91 23.04
N PHE A 459 34.19 19.01 23.64
CA PHE A 459 33.38 19.84 24.52
C PHE A 459 32.13 20.36 23.82
N MET A 460 32.24 20.87 22.58
CA MET A 460 31.08 21.32 21.80
C MET A 460 30.06 20.20 21.61
N ARG A 461 30.51 19.01 21.21
CA ARG A 461 29.62 17.85 21.01
C ARG A 461 28.90 17.48 22.31
N ASP A 462 29.64 17.38 23.41
CA ASP A 462 29.09 17.01 24.71
C ASP A 462 28.11 18.09 25.25
N ALA A 463 28.33 19.36 24.90
CA ALA A 463 27.43 20.45 25.24
C ALA A 463 26.16 20.44 24.37
N ILE A 464 26.30 20.25 23.05
CA ILE A 464 25.18 20.14 22.10
C ILE A 464 24.25 18.98 22.48
N ASN A 465 24.82 17.82 22.83
CA ASN A 465 24.04 16.65 23.24
C ASN A 465 23.21 16.87 24.52
N ARG A 466 23.52 17.91 25.31
CA ARG A 466 22.77 18.28 26.53
C ARG A 466 21.69 19.34 26.29
N LEU A 467 21.61 19.92 25.09
CA LEU A 467 20.64 20.98 24.77
C LEU A 467 19.20 20.44 24.63
N LEU A 468 19.06 19.17 24.26
CA LEU A 468 17.75 18.54 24.07
C LEU A 468 17.50 17.49 25.17
N PRO A 469 16.24 17.31 25.59
CA PRO A 469 15.89 16.29 26.57
C PRO A 469 16.19 14.88 26.03
N SER A 470 16.87 14.09 26.85
CA SER A 470 16.95 12.63 26.68
C SER A 470 15.64 11.97 27.10
N THR A 471 15.52 10.66 26.86
CA THR A 471 14.41 9.85 27.37
C THR A 471 14.33 9.88 28.91
N GLU A 472 15.46 10.02 29.60
CA GLU A 472 15.54 10.07 31.07
C GLU A 472 14.93 11.35 31.67
N ASN A 473 15.03 12.47 30.95
CA ASN A 473 14.61 13.78 31.45
C ASN A 473 13.33 14.32 30.81
N CYS A 474 12.82 13.65 29.77
CA CYS A 474 11.59 14.05 29.10
C CYS A 474 10.37 13.82 30.02
N PRO A 475 9.55 14.86 30.29
CA PRO A 475 8.36 14.71 31.13
C PRO A 475 7.35 13.69 30.59
N ALA A 476 7.20 13.61 29.27
CA ALA A 476 6.31 12.64 28.63
C ALA A 476 6.86 11.20 28.78
N CYS A 477 8.18 10.99 28.63
CA CYS A 477 8.79 9.68 28.89
C CYS A 477 8.56 9.22 30.35
N ARG A 478 8.69 10.11 31.33
CA ARG A 478 8.40 9.76 32.73
C ARG A 478 6.94 9.38 32.94
N LYS A 479 6.01 10.12 32.32
CA LYS A 479 4.58 9.80 32.37
C LYS A 479 4.29 8.44 31.71
N THR A 480 4.95 8.12 30.59
CA THR A 480 4.88 6.79 29.95
C THR A 480 5.27 5.68 30.93
N VAL A 481 6.42 5.80 31.59
CA VAL A 481 6.90 4.79 32.55
C VAL A 481 5.93 4.65 33.73
N GLU A 482 5.47 5.75 34.30
CA GLU A 482 4.47 5.75 35.40
C GLU A 482 3.18 5.00 35.00
N VAL A 483 2.66 5.28 33.81
CA VAL A 483 1.45 4.65 33.30
C VAL A 483 1.69 3.17 32.97
N GLU A 484 2.83 2.82 32.39
CA GLU A 484 3.22 1.44 32.11
C GLU A 484 3.28 0.62 33.41
N GLU A 485 4.00 1.11 34.41
CA GLU A 485 4.18 0.40 35.69
C GLU A 485 2.86 0.16 36.43
N SER A 486 1.97 1.16 36.43
CA SER A 486 0.65 1.05 37.05
C SER A 486 -0.28 0.12 36.26
N SER A 487 -0.24 0.17 34.92
CA SER A 487 -1.05 -0.68 34.04
C SER A 487 -0.61 -2.15 34.11
N VAL A 488 0.69 -2.42 34.18
CA VAL A 488 1.24 -3.77 34.40
C VAL A 488 0.73 -4.36 35.72
N GLU A 489 0.76 -3.57 36.80
CA GLU A 489 0.29 -4.02 38.11
C GLU A 489 -1.23 -4.24 38.16
N GLU A 490 -2.00 -3.43 37.45
CA GLU A 490 -3.45 -3.61 37.33
C GLU A 490 -3.81 -4.85 36.52
N PHE A 491 -3.14 -5.06 35.38
CA PHE A 491 -3.32 -6.27 34.55
C PHE A 491 -3.01 -7.55 35.33
N ARG A 492 -1.95 -7.52 36.15
CA ARG A 492 -1.58 -8.64 37.03
C ARG A 492 -2.70 -9.00 38.00
N LYS A 493 -3.32 -7.99 38.63
CA LYS A 493 -4.44 -8.20 39.56
C LYS A 493 -5.68 -8.76 38.85
N MET A 494 -5.93 -8.35 37.61
CA MET A 494 -7.06 -8.86 36.80
C MET A 494 -6.86 -10.30 36.35
N SER A 495 -5.65 -10.67 35.93
CA SER A 495 -5.32 -11.99 35.35
C SER A 495 -5.45 -13.16 36.34
N ILE A 496 -5.50 -12.88 37.64
CA ILE A 496 -5.67 -13.90 38.70
C ILE A 496 -7.13 -14.38 38.79
N SER A 497 -8.10 -13.67 38.19
CA SER A 497 -9.51 -14.05 38.21
C SER A 497 -9.90 -14.86 36.97
N PRO A 498 -10.14 -16.19 37.08
CA PRO A 498 -10.43 -17.06 35.94
C PRO A 498 -11.79 -16.82 35.26
N ASP A 499 -12.67 -16.01 35.86
CA ASP A 499 -14.02 -15.74 35.36
C ASP A 499 -14.12 -14.43 34.56
N ASN A 500 -13.02 -13.71 34.35
CA ASN A 500 -13.06 -12.43 33.66
C ASN A 500 -12.95 -12.63 32.13
N GLU A 501 -14.06 -12.44 31.40
CA GLU A 501 -14.09 -12.47 29.92
C GLU A 501 -13.18 -11.40 29.30
N GLU A 502 -12.79 -10.35 30.04
CA GLU A 502 -11.79 -9.36 29.63
C GLU A 502 -10.34 -9.87 29.66
N ALA A 503 -10.08 -11.09 30.15
CA ALA A 503 -8.74 -11.69 30.14
C ALA A 503 -8.25 -12.06 28.73
N ASP A 504 -9.13 -12.01 27.71
CA ASP A 504 -8.81 -12.30 26.30
C ASP A 504 -8.06 -11.15 25.58
N ILE A 505 -7.54 -10.16 26.30
CA ILE A 505 -6.82 -9.02 25.70
C ILE A 505 -5.35 -9.36 25.49
N GLY A 506 -4.89 -9.35 24.24
CA GLY A 506 -3.50 -9.62 23.89
C GLY A 506 -2.53 -8.56 24.44
N LEU A 507 -1.35 -8.98 24.89
CA LEU A 507 -0.23 -8.12 25.24
C LEU A 507 0.79 -8.08 24.11
N CYS A 508 1.42 -6.92 23.88
CA CYS A 508 2.60 -6.92 23.03
C CYS A 508 3.77 -7.62 23.73
N ILE A 509 4.72 -8.17 22.98
CA ILE A 509 5.87 -8.91 23.50
C ILE A 509 6.65 -8.12 24.58
N PRO A 510 6.94 -6.82 24.40
CA PRO A 510 7.58 -6.02 25.45
C PRO A 510 6.78 -6.00 26.76
N HIS A 511 5.47 -5.78 26.70
CA HIS A 511 4.63 -5.72 27.89
C HIS A 511 4.35 -7.11 28.48
N LEU A 512 4.25 -8.15 27.66
CA LEU A 512 4.21 -9.54 28.14
C LEU A 512 5.44 -9.83 28.99
N ALA A 513 6.64 -9.47 28.51
CA ALA A 513 7.87 -9.64 29.28
C ALA A 513 7.85 -8.80 30.57
N ALA A 514 7.34 -7.56 30.53
CA ALA A 514 7.20 -6.72 31.72
C ALA A 514 6.26 -7.33 32.78
N VAL A 515 5.14 -7.91 32.36
CA VAL A 515 4.21 -8.65 33.25
C VAL A 515 4.90 -9.88 33.83
N LEU A 516 5.52 -10.72 32.99
CA LEU A 516 6.20 -11.95 33.41
C LEU A 516 7.36 -11.68 34.39
N ASN A 517 8.10 -10.58 34.23
CA ASN A 517 9.17 -10.19 35.16
C ASN A 517 8.67 -9.83 36.57
N ARG A 518 7.38 -9.57 36.74
CA ARG A 518 6.74 -9.25 38.03
C ARG A 518 5.86 -10.39 38.57
N GLU A 519 5.66 -11.44 37.78
CA GLU A 519 4.84 -12.59 38.15
C GLU A 519 5.67 -13.64 38.89
N ALA A 520 5.12 -14.19 39.98
CA ALA A 520 5.82 -15.18 40.81
C ALA A 520 5.34 -16.60 40.53
N ASP A 521 4.11 -16.78 40.02
CA ASP A 521 3.56 -18.10 39.70
C ASP A 521 3.95 -18.54 38.27
N LEU A 522 4.67 -19.66 38.19
CA LEU A 522 5.10 -20.25 36.94
C LEU A 522 3.92 -20.78 36.11
N GLU A 523 2.86 -21.28 36.76
CA GLU A 523 1.73 -21.86 36.03
C GLU A 523 0.84 -20.78 35.41
N ALA A 524 0.55 -19.69 36.14
CA ALA A 524 -0.07 -18.50 35.59
C ALA A 524 0.74 -17.91 34.42
N SER A 525 2.07 -17.80 34.59
CA SER A 525 2.98 -17.33 33.54
C SER A 525 2.93 -18.21 32.29
N ARG A 526 2.94 -19.54 32.45
CA ARG A 526 2.83 -20.49 31.33
C ARG A 526 1.51 -20.33 30.58
N ARG A 527 0.40 -20.21 31.32
CA ARG A 527 -0.92 -20.03 30.72
C ARG A 527 -0.99 -18.75 29.89
N LEU A 528 -0.54 -17.62 30.45
CA LEU A 528 -0.49 -16.33 29.76
C LEU A 528 0.31 -16.39 28.46
N VAL A 529 1.48 -17.07 28.47
CA VAL A 529 2.29 -17.25 27.26
C VAL A 529 1.60 -18.11 26.21
N LEU A 530 0.90 -19.18 26.62
CA LEU A 530 0.15 -20.04 25.70
C LEU A 530 -1.05 -19.31 25.08
N GLU A 531 -1.77 -18.51 25.87
CA GLU A 531 -2.86 -17.65 25.40
C GLU A 531 -2.33 -16.63 24.38
N GLN A 532 -1.22 -15.96 24.69
CA GLN A 532 -0.59 -15.01 23.76
C GLN A 532 -0.11 -15.70 22.47
N ALA A 533 0.44 -16.91 22.56
CA ALA A 533 0.82 -17.69 21.38
C ALA A 533 -0.39 -18.05 20.50
N SER A 534 -1.52 -18.38 21.12
CA SER A 534 -2.78 -18.63 20.41
C SER A 534 -3.25 -17.39 19.63
N VAL A 535 -3.21 -16.21 20.26
CA VAL A 535 -3.55 -14.93 19.62
C VAL A 535 -2.64 -14.65 18.42
N LEU A 536 -1.32 -14.82 18.57
CA LEU A 536 -0.36 -14.60 17.49
C LEU A 536 -0.54 -15.58 16.33
N ASN A 537 -0.84 -16.86 16.62
CA ASN A 537 -1.10 -17.86 15.58
C ASN A 537 -2.33 -17.48 14.75
N ARG A 538 -3.42 -17.07 15.40
CA ARG A 538 -4.62 -16.60 14.70
C ARG A 538 -4.31 -15.40 13.80
N ILE A 539 -3.62 -14.38 14.31
CA ILE A 539 -3.28 -13.20 13.50
C ILE A 539 -2.38 -13.60 12.32
N ALA A 540 -1.46 -14.54 12.52
CA ALA A 540 -0.63 -15.07 11.44
C ALA A 540 -1.47 -15.79 10.37
N GLU A 541 -2.48 -16.57 10.77
CA GLU A 541 -3.45 -17.18 9.84
C GLU A 541 -4.23 -16.12 9.05
N ASP A 542 -4.66 -15.04 9.69
CA ASP A 542 -5.38 -13.94 9.03
C ASP A 542 -4.45 -13.17 8.06
N MET A 543 -3.18 -12.94 8.43
CA MET A 543 -2.17 -12.36 7.53
C MET A 543 -1.87 -13.26 6.33
N GLN A 544 -1.76 -14.58 6.54
CA GLN A 544 -1.54 -15.54 5.47
C GLN A 544 -2.75 -15.61 4.53
N THR A 545 -3.95 -15.62 5.10
CA THR A 545 -5.21 -15.59 4.33
C THR A 545 -5.33 -14.30 3.52
N TYR A 546 -5.00 -13.15 4.12
CA TYR A 546 -4.90 -11.87 3.41
C TYR A 546 -3.93 -11.96 2.23
N SER A 547 -2.70 -12.44 2.45
CA SER A 547 -1.70 -12.58 1.39
C SER A 547 -2.20 -13.49 0.27
N LEU A 548 -2.77 -14.64 0.62
CA LEU A 548 -3.32 -15.60 -0.35
C LEU A 548 -4.46 -14.97 -1.19
N LYS A 549 -5.41 -14.27 -0.56
CA LYS A 549 -6.51 -13.57 -1.26
C LYS A 549 -6.02 -12.42 -2.13
N HIS A 550 -5.00 -11.70 -1.68
CA HIS A 550 -4.43 -10.60 -2.43
C HIS A 550 -3.65 -11.10 -3.66
N ASP A 551 -2.84 -12.15 -3.52
CA ASP A 551 -2.11 -12.79 -4.62
C ASP A 551 -3.07 -13.42 -5.65
N ALA A 552 -4.19 -13.92 -5.17
CA ALA A 552 -5.33 -14.40 -5.93
C ALA A 552 -6.14 -13.33 -6.68
N LEU A 553 -5.85 -12.03 -6.48
CA LEU A 553 -6.62 -10.89 -6.98
C LEU A 553 -8.08 -10.84 -6.49
N ARG A 554 -8.41 -11.50 -5.38
CA ARG A 554 -9.76 -11.52 -4.77
C ARG A 554 -9.88 -10.59 -3.58
N ARG A 555 -9.56 -9.32 -3.81
CA ARG A 555 -9.54 -8.29 -2.76
C ARG A 555 -10.92 -8.06 -2.12
N GLU A 556 -11.98 -8.36 -2.85
CA GLU A 556 -13.36 -8.26 -2.40
C GLU A 556 -13.77 -9.30 -1.35
N LEU A 557 -13.01 -10.40 -1.23
CA LEU A 557 -13.24 -11.43 -0.22
C LEU A 557 -12.45 -11.21 1.06
N THR A 558 -11.60 -10.18 1.10
CA THR A 558 -10.80 -9.85 2.27
C THR A 558 -11.69 -9.30 3.38
N THR A 559 -11.58 -9.86 4.57
CA THR A 559 -12.28 -9.34 5.75
C THR A 559 -11.52 -8.15 6.35
N ASP A 560 -12.18 -7.31 7.14
CA ASP A 560 -11.51 -6.23 7.86
C ASP A 560 -10.43 -6.76 8.83
N GLU A 561 -10.66 -7.93 9.44
CA GLU A 561 -9.67 -8.60 10.31
C GLU A 561 -8.41 -8.97 9.52
N GLU A 562 -8.55 -9.62 8.37
CA GLU A 562 -7.44 -9.99 7.47
C GLU A 562 -6.70 -8.74 6.97
N LEU A 563 -7.43 -7.70 6.58
CA LEU A 563 -6.85 -6.44 6.11
C LEU A 563 -6.00 -5.75 7.18
N LEU A 564 -6.43 -5.83 8.45
CA LEU A 564 -5.76 -5.19 9.58
C LEU A 564 -4.79 -6.11 10.32
N ALA A 565 -4.77 -7.42 10.03
CA ALA A 565 -3.99 -8.42 10.73
C ALA A 565 -2.49 -8.07 10.82
N TYR A 566 -1.91 -7.53 9.74
CA TYR A 566 -0.50 -7.12 9.75
C TYR A 566 -0.22 -5.97 10.73
N LEU A 567 -1.16 -5.03 10.91
CA LEU A 567 -1.02 -3.94 11.88
C LEU A 567 -1.12 -4.47 13.31
N PHE A 568 -2.04 -5.41 13.55
CA PHE A 568 -2.16 -6.07 14.85
C PHE A 568 -0.93 -6.89 15.19
N ALA A 569 -0.40 -7.67 14.23
CA ALA A 569 0.84 -8.43 14.40
C ALA A 569 2.00 -7.52 14.76
N LEU A 570 2.22 -6.45 13.99
CA LEU A 570 3.28 -5.48 14.30
C LEU A 570 3.05 -4.84 15.68
N SER A 571 1.82 -4.45 16.01
CA SER A 571 1.51 -3.86 17.32
C SER A 571 1.75 -4.82 18.47
N LEU A 572 1.55 -6.14 18.29
CA LEU A 572 1.85 -7.13 19.32
C LEU A 572 3.34 -7.48 19.35
N LEU A 573 4.05 -7.47 18.23
CA LEU A 573 5.48 -7.79 18.21
C LEU A 573 6.34 -6.69 18.81
N VAL A 574 6.07 -5.43 18.45
CA VAL A 574 6.95 -4.29 18.81
C VAL A 574 6.27 -3.23 19.67
N GLY A 575 5.01 -3.46 20.07
CA GLY A 575 4.19 -2.45 20.74
C GLY A 575 3.58 -1.46 19.75
N HIS A 576 2.78 -0.53 20.28
CA HIS A 576 2.13 0.45 19.42
C HIS A 576 3.14 1.44 18.83
N ARG A 577 3.02 1.75 17.53
CA ARG A 577 3.96 2.59 16.76
C ARG A 577 4.19 4.00 17.33
N SER A 578 3.25 4.51 18.12
CA SER A 578 3.43 5.81 18.78
C SER A 578 4.38 5.70 19.97
N LEU A 579 4.50 4.53 20.60
CA LEU A 579 5.23 4.34 21.86
C LEU A 579 6.64 3.75 21.67
N SER A 580 6.87 3.03 20.57
CA SER A 580 8.17 2.43 20.27
C SER A 580 9.22 3.50 19.94
N THR A 581 10.15 3.75 20.86
CA THR A 581 11.43 4.39 20.56
C THR A 581 12.28 3.38 19.79
N ALA A 582 12.50 3.59 18.49
CA ALA A 582 13.42 2.79 17.70
C ALA A 582 14.85 2.86 18.27
#